data_AF-A0A0T7A6W1-F1
#
_entry.id   AF-A0A0T7A6W1-F1
#
_cell.length_a   1.000
_cell.length_b   1.000
_cell.length_c   1.000
_cell.angle_alpha   90.00
_cell.angle_beta   90.00
_cell.angle_gamma   90.00
#
_symmetry.space_group_name_H-M   'P 1'
#
loop_
_entity.id
_entity.type
_entity.pdbx_description
1 polymer ?
#
loop_
_entity_poly.entity_id
_entity_poly.type
_entity_poly.pdbx_seq_one_letter_code
_entity_poly.pdbx_strand_id
1 'polypeptide(L)'
;MQQIVEISSREGVREAIANGVGCGVVADLEFGHDARLAFVPIDDARELIDEYAICLAERRHLPLIRGFIDEAGRLRPDDSEAVFATPLPGVYPDTHDRKTTRPTTQ
;
A
#
# COMPACT_ATOMS: atom_id res chain seq x y z
N MET A 1 -30.35 -4.06 1.33
CA MET A 1 -29.80 -3.02 2.22
C MET A 1 -28.30 -3.27 2.29
N GLN A 2 -27.48 -2.45 1.65
CA GLN A 2 -26.02 -2.57 1.76
C GLN A 2 -25.61 -2.00 3.12
N GLN A 3 -24.98 -2.83 3.96
CA GLN A 3 -24.40 -2.38 5.22
C GLN A 3 -23.03 -1.80 4.93
N ILE A 4 -22.85 -0.52 5.20
CA ILE A 4 -21.57 0.17 5.07
C ILE A 4 -21.01 0.36 6.48
N VAL A 5 -19.77 -0.06 6.67
CA VAL A 5 -18.98 0.22 7.87
C VAL A 5 -17.95 1.25 7.49
N GLU A 6 -17.95 2.39 8.17
CA GLU A 6 -16.95 3.44 8.00
C GLU A 6 -15.83 3.26 9.02
N ILE A 7 -14.60 3.18 8.53
CA ILE A 7 -13.39 3.13 9.35
C ILE A 7 -12.48 4.24 8.83
N SER A 8 -12.16 5.20 9.68
CA SER A 8 -11.49 6.44 9.25
C SER A 8 -9.96 6.37 9.22
N SER A 9 -9.36 5.31 9.78
CA SER A 9 -7.91 5.12 9.79
C SER A 9 -7.48 3.92 8.96
N ARG A 10 -6.34 4.06 8.31
CA ARG A 10 -5.67 2.99 7.56
C ARG A 10 -5.36 1.80 8.48
N GLU A 11 -4.93 2.09 9.70
CA GLU A 11 -4.59 1.08 10.72
C GLU A 11 -5.85 0.30 11.15
N GLY A 12 -7.00 0.98 11.30
CA GLY A 12 -8.27 0.33 11.61
C GLY A 12 -8.76 -0.56 10.47
N VAL A 13 -8.61 -0.11 9.22
CA VAL A 13 -8.93 -0.92 8.03
C VAL A 13 -8.04 -2.16 7.96
N ARG A 14 -6.73 -1.99 8.18
CA ARG A 14 -5.77 -3.10 8.23
C ARG A 14 -6.16 -4.14 9.28
N GLU A 15 -6.49 -3.71 10.51
CA GLU A 15 -6.92 -4.63 11.57
C GLU A 15 -8.25 -5.31 11.23
N ALA A 16 -9.22 -4.60 10.67
CA ALA A 16 -10.49 -5.21 10.26
C ALA A 16 -10.28 -6.33 9.23
N ILE A 17 -9.45 -6.08 8.22
CA ILE A 17 -9.08 -7.07 7.19
C ILE A 17 -8.35 -8.26 7.83
N ALA A 18 -7.40 -8.00 8.73
CA ALA A 18 -6.66 -9.06 9.43
C ALA A 18 -7.57 -9.92 10.33
N ASN A 19 -8.73 -9.41 10.72
CA ASN A 19 -9.78 -10.13 11.45
C ASN A 19 -10.89 -10.71 10.54
N GLY A 20 -10.67 -10.72 9.22
CA GLY A 20 -11.54 -11.41 8.26
C GLY A 20 -12.70 -10.58 7.69
N VAL A 21 -12.66 -9.25 7.82
CA VAL A 21 -13.73 -8.38 7.26
C VAL A 21 -13.70 -8.34 5.71
N GLY A 22 -12.57 -8.66 5.07
CA GLY A 22 -12.50 -8.74 3.60
C GLY A 22 -11.10 -8.52 3.02
N CYS A 23 -11.00 -7.60 2.05
CA CYS A 23 -9.75 -7.16 1.42
C CYS A 23 -9.70 -5.63 1.36
N GLY A 24 -8.53 -5.07 1.11
CA GLY A 24 -8.30 -3.63 1.00
C GLY A 24 -7.15 -3.31 0.05
N VAL A 25 -7.03 -2.04 -0.30
CA VAL A 25 -6.00 -1.51 -1.18
C VAL A 25 -5.19 -0.49 -0.37
N VAL A 26 -3.87 -0.53 -0.51
CA VAL A 26 -2.92 0.37 0.14
C VAL A 26 -1.89 0.83 -0.89
N ALA A 27 -1.22 1.95 -0.65
CA ALA A 27 -0.11 2.35 -1.51
C ALA A 27 1.08 1.39 -1.33
N ASP A 28 1.91 1.24 -2.35
CA ASP A 28 3.06 0.33 -2.32
C ASP A 28 4.02 0.64 -1.16
N LEU A 29 4.26 1.93 -0.89
CA LEU A 29 5.11 2.38 0.22
C LEU A 29 4.49 2.12 1.61
N GLU A 30 3.20 1.79 1.67
CA GLU A 30 2.49 1.46 2.91
C GLU A 30 2.53 -0.04 3.23
N PHE A 31 3.36 -0.80 2.51
CA PHE A 31 3.62 -2.20 2.77
C PHE A 31 4.22 -2.40 4.17
N GLY A 32 3.36 -2.71 5.13
CA GLY A 32 3.73 -3.04 6.51
C GLY A 32 3.82 -4.55 6.77
N HIS A 33 4.58 -4.92 7.80
CA HIS A 33 4.78 -6.30 8.21
C HIS A 33 3.63 -6.78 9.11
N ASP A 34 2.62 -7.45 8.53
CA ASP A 34 1.60 -8.18 9.29
C ASP A 34 1.48 -9.60 8.74
N ALA A 35 1.89 -10.59 9.54
CA ALA A 35 1.89 -11.99 9.13
C ALA A 35 0.49 -12.59 8.93
N ARG A 36 -0.58 -11.92 9.39
CA ARG A 36 -1.98 -12.31 9.14
C ARG A 36 -2.45 -11.93 7.75
N LEU A 37 -1.71 -11.05 7.06
CA LEU A 37 -2.09 -10.48 5.77
C LEU A 37 -1.17 -11.00 4.67
N ALA A 38 -1.77 -11.33 3.54
CA ALA A 38 -1.05 -11.54 2.29
C ALA A 38 -1.21 -10.30 1.42
N PHE A 39 -0.11 -9.82 0.88
CA PHE A 39 -0.11 -8.71 -0.07
C PHE A 39 0.00 -9.26 -1.48
N VAL A 40 -0.83 -8.71 -2.37
CA VAL A 40 -0.89 -9.07 -3.79
C VAL A 40 -0.61 -7.80 -4.57
N PRO A 41 0.53 -7.71 -5.29
CA PRO A 41 0.84 -6.55 -6.10
C PRO A 41 -0.14 -6.41 -7.26
N ILE A 42 -0.44 -5.17 -7.65
CA ILE A 42 -1.29 -4.83 -8.79
C ILE A 42 -0.39 -4.19 -9.85
N ASP A 43 0.23 -5.02 -10.68
CA ASP A 43 1.30 -4.60 -11.60
C ASP A 43 0.83 -3.69 -12.76
N ASP A 44 -0.47 -3.67 -13.06
CA ASP A 44 -1.08 -2.87 -14.13
C ASP A 44 -1.95 -1.71 -13.60
N ALA A 45 -1.75 -1.34 -12.33
CA ALA A 45 -2.41 -0.18 -11.73
C ALA A 45 -2.06 1.09 -12.53
N ARG A 46 -3.10 1.80 -12.99
CA ARG A 46 -2.95 3.08 -13.70
C ARG A 46 -3.14 4.28 -12.79
N GLU A 47 -3.78 4.08 -11.64
CA GLU A 47 -3.99 5.10 -10.63
C GLU A 47 -2.76 5.13 -9.73
N LEU A 48 -2.02 6.23 -9.76
CA LEU A 48 -0.84 6.45 -8.94
C LEU A 48 -1.19 7.37 -7.77
N ILE A 49 -0.51 7.16 -6.65
CA ILE A 49 -0.60 8.03 -5.49
C ILE A 49 0.58 9.00 -5.54
N ASP A 50 0.28 10.28 -5.74
CA ASP A 50 1.28 11.32 -5.67
C ASP A 50 1.49 11.77 -4.22
N GLU A 51 2.73 11.73 -3.75
CA GLU A 51 3.12 12.26 -2.45
C GLU A 51 3.82 13.61 -2.57
N TYR A 52 3.43 14.57 -1.73
CA TYR A 52 3.95 15.94 -1.79
C TYR A 52 4.43 16.43 -0.43
N ALA A 53 5.65 16.97 -0.41
CA ALA A 53 6.11 17.81 0.69
C ALA A 53 5.71 19.27 0.43
N ILE A 54 4.77 19.80 1.22
CA ILE A 54 4.22 21.15 1.03
C ILE A 54 4.47 22.06 2.23
N CYS A 55 4.66 23.35 1.96
CA CYS A 55 4.75 24.39 3.00
C CYS A 55 4.09 25.69 2.53
N LEU A 56 3.69 26.53 3.48
CA LEU A 56 3.24 27.89 3.17
C LEU A 56 4.39 28.68 2.53
N ALA A 57 4.10 29.38 1.44
CA ALA A 57 5.11 30.11 0.66
C ALA A 57 5.93 31.08 1.53
N GLU A 58 5.27 31.81 2.42
CA GLU A 58 5.87 32.76 3.35
C GLU A 58 6.86 32.09 4.32
N ARG A 59 6.71 30.79 4.61
CA ARG A 59 7.56 30.03 5.56
C ARG A 59 8.69 29.28 4.88
N ARG A 60 8.72 29.22 3.54
CA ARG A 60 9.73 28.47 2.77
C ARG A 60 11.17 28.90 3.08
N HIS A 61 11.37 30.15 3.50
CA HIS A 61 12.69 30.70 3.83
C HIS A 61 13.23 30.24 5.20
N LEU A 62 12.38 29.68 6.09
CA LEU A 62 12.82 29.24 7.41
C LEU A 62 13.80 28.07 7.27
N PRO A 63 14.98 28.10 7.91
CA PRO A 63 16.04 27.11 7.68
C PRO A 63 15.60 25.65 7.82
N LEU A 64 14.75 25.34 8.82
CA LEU A 64 14.25 24.00 9.04
C LEU A 64 13.32 23.52 7.91
N ILE A 65 12.41 24.38 7.45
CA ILE A 65 11.48 24.06 6.36
C ILE A 65 12.24 23.90 5.07
N ARG A 66 13.17 24.83 4.78
CA ARG A 66 14.04 24.73 3.61
C ARG A 66 14.83 23.43 3.61
N GLY A 67 15.50 23.11 4.72
CA GLY A 67 16.28 21.88 4.85
C GLY A 67 15.41 20.63 4.64
N PHE A 68 14.22 20.58 5.25
CA PHE A 68 13.29 19.46 5.04
C PHE A 68 12.87 19.30 3.57
N ILE A 69 12.46 20.38 2.91
CA ILE A 69 12.04 20.34 1.50
C ILE A 69 13.21 19.95 0.59
N ASP A 70 14.41 20.48 0.86
CA ASP A 70 15.61 20.16 0.08
C ASP A 70 15.99 18.67 0.24
N GLU A 71 15.92 18.11 1.45
CA GLU A 71 16.16 16.67 1.69
C GLU A 71 15.05 15.79 1.12
N ALA A 72 13.78 16.16 1.29
CA ALA A 72 12.66 15.43 0.68
C ALA A 72 12.78 15.39 -0.86
N GLY A 73 13.26 16.47 -1.48
CA GLY A 73 13.56 16.52 -2.91
C GLY A 73 14.66 15.56 -3.36
N ARG A 74 15.64 15.24 -2.48
CA ARG A 74 16.68 14.24 -2.76
C ARG A 74 16.21 12.81 -2.58
N LEU A 75 15.25 12.60 -1.69
CA LEU A 75 14.63 11.30 -1.42
C LEU A 75 13.52 10.93 -2.40
N ARG A 76 13.28 11.76 -3.43
CA ARG A 76 12.37 11.38 -4.51
C ARG A 76 12.81 10.02 -5.04
N PRO A 77 11.96 8.98 -4.96
CA PRO A 77 12.28 7.73 -5.62
C PRO A 77 12.53 8.06 -7.09
N ASP A 78 13.62 7.55 -7.65
CA ASP A 78 13.89 7.72 -9.07
C ASP A 78 12.68 7.11 -9.80
N ASP A 79 12.09 7.85 -10.75
CA ASP A 79 10.94 7.35 -11.52
C ASP A 79 11.29 6.02 -12.26
N SER A 80 12.59 5.68 -12.35
CA SER A 80 13.16 4.44 -12.87
C SER A 80 13.41 3.32 -11.84
N GLU A 81 13.36 3.60 -10.53
CA GLU A 81 13.59 2.62 -9.43
C GLU A 81 12.33 2.30 -8.61
N ALA A 82 11.17 2.90 -8.94
CA ALA A 82 9.87 2.33 -8.57
C ALA A 82 9.57 0.99 -9.29
N VAL A 83 10.59 0.37 -9.88
CA VAL A 83 10.58 -0.98 -10.40
C VAL A 83 10.86 -1.91 -9.23
N PHE A 84 9.77 -2.34 -8.59
CA PHE A 84 9.70 -3.56 -7.77
C PHE A 84 10.94 -3.86 -6.91
N ALA A 85 10.85 -3.60 -5.61
CA ALA A 85 11.47 -4.53 -4.67
C ALA A 85 10.70 -5.87 -4.75
N THR A 86 10.93 -6.62 -5.83
CA THR A 86 10.44 -7.97 -6.07
C THR A 86 10.88 -8.85 -4.88
N PRO A 87 9.96 -9.54 -4.17
CA PRO A 87 10.35 -10.65 -3.32
C PRO A 87 11.09 -11.67 -4.18
N LEU A 88 12.20 -12.22 -3.70
CA LEU A 88 12.90 -13.30 -4.42
C LEU A 88 11.89 -14.41 -4.81
N PRO A 89 11.93 -14.93 -6.06
CA PRO A 89 11.06 -16.02 -6.47
C PRO A 89 11.23 -17.23 -5.54
N GLY A 90 10.17 -17.61 -4.81
CA GLY A 90 10.09 -18.86 -4.04
C GLY A 90 9.88 -18.77 -2.52
N VAL A 91 9.74 -17.58 -1.93
CA VAL A 91 9.36 -17.45 -0.50
C VAL A 91 7.95 -16.86 -0.39
N TYR A 92 6.96 -17.64 -0.81
CA TYR A 92 5.58 -17.47 -0.37
C TYR A 92 5.18 -18.77 0.34
N PRO A 93 4.96 -18.78 1.67
CA PRO A 93 4.46 -19.96 2.33
C PRO A 93 3.08 -20.32 1.77
N ASP A 94 3.01 -21.53 1.21
CA ASP A 94 1.85 -22.11 0.52
C ASP A 94 0.55 -21.96 1.32
N THR A 95 -0.50 -21.41 0.71
CA THR A 95 -1.86 -21.37 1.29
C THR A 95 -2.86 -22.20 0.49
N HIS A 96 -2.40 -22.99 -0.49
CA HIS A 96 -3.25 -23.89 -1.25
C HIS A 96 -3.35 -25.29 -0.63
N ASP A 97 -4.15 -25.41 0.44
CA ASP A 97 -5.03 -26.58 0.58
C ASP A 97 -6.47 -26.14 0.88
N ARG A 98 -7.11 -25.56 -0.14
CA ARG A 98 -8.57 -25.59 -0.26
C ARG A 98 -8.92 -26.10 -1.65
N LYS A 99 -9.01 -27.43 -1.76
CA LYS A 99 -9.75 -28.09 -2.85
C LYS A 99 -11.17 -27.54 -2.89
N THR A 100 -11.46 -26.63 -3.81
CA THR A 100 -12.84 -26.31 -4.21
C THR A 100 -13.07 -26.90 -5.59
N THR A 101 -13.78 -28.03 -5.58
CA THR A 101 -14.43 -28.65 -6.73
C THR A 101 -15.20 -27.63 -7.55
N ARG A 102 -14.91 -27.53 -8.86
CA ARG A 102 -15.72 -26.77 -9.81
C ARG A 102 -17.15 -27.36 -9.88
N PRO A 103 -18.21 -26.54 -9.97
CA PRO A 103 -19.51 -27.04 -10.38
C PRO A 103 -19.50 -27.30 -11.89
N THR A 104 -19.80 -28.53 -12.27
CA THR A 104 -20.13 -28.92 -13.65
C THR A 104 -21.44 -28.25 -14.03
N THR A 105 -21.44 -27.42 -15.08
CA THR A 105 -22.67 -26.95 -15.72
C THR A 105 -22.97 -27.86 -16.92
N GLN A 106 -24.11 -28.53 -16.80
CA GLN A 106 -24.97 -29.20 -17.79
C GLN A 106 -24.38 -30.35 -18.63
#